data_AF-A0A6A5U3N7-F1
#
_entry.id   AF-A0A6A5U3N7-F1
#
_cell.length_a   1.000
_cell.length_b   1.000
_cell.length_c   1.000
_cell.angle_alpha   90.00
_cell.angle_beta   90.00
_cell.angle_gamma   90.00
#
_symmetry.space_group_name_H-M   'P 1'
#
loop_
_entity.id
_entity.type
_entity.pdbx_description
1 polymer ?
#
loop_
_entity_poly.entity_id
_entity_poly.type
_entity_poly.pdbx_seq_one_letter_code
_entity_poly.pdbx_strand_id
1 'polypeptide(L)'
;MREECSNILVAFLAIFVSVAGGSLWRILAFIIHQRRVTEASRDGLHHQQQVILRNATTPGITSRQLLTLIPPWRKYTNKPFWRSMPLILVALFNLSVFFTAGILVTEVTKSSGKEVLIRSPNCGN
;
A
#
# COMPACT_ATOMS: atom_id res chain seq x y z
N MET A 1 -30.10 14.24 -5.82
CA MET A 1 -29.79 13.53 -7.08
C MET A 1 -28.42 13.86 -7.67
N ARG A 2 -28.05 15.08 -8.09
CA ARG A 2 -26.77 15.32 -8.80
C ARG A 2 -25.50 15.24 -7.90
N GLU A 3 -25.62 15.63 -6.63
CA GLU A 3 -24.58 15.48 -5.59
C GLU A 3 -24.32 14.01 -5.22
N GLU A 4 -25.35 13.17 -5.26
CA GLU A 4 -25.28 11.78 -4.81
C GLU A 4 -24.46 10.92 -5.77
N CYS A 5 -24.61 11.11 -7.08
CA CYS A 5 -23.82 10.38 -8.09
C CYS A 5 -22.32 10.67 -7.97
N SER A 6 -21.95 11.93 -7.68
CA SER A 6 -20.56 12.33 -7.46
C SER A 6 -19.98 11.63 -6.23
N ASN A 7 -20.69 11.69 -5.09
CA ASN A 7 -20.25 11.08 -3.84
C ASN A 7 -20.15 9.55 -3.92
N ILE A 8 -21.06 8.89 -4.64
CA ILE A 8 -20.99 7.45 -4.89
C ILE A 8 -19.75 7.09 -5.70
N LEU A 9 -19.40 7.89 -6.71
CA LEU A 9 -18.20 7.66 -7.53
C LEU A 9 -16.91 7.83 -6.71
N VAL A 10 -16.85 8.85 -5.84
CA VAL A 10 -15.71 9.05 -4.92
C VAL A 10 -15.56 7.87 -3.98
N ALA A 11 -16.67 7.45 -3.36
CA ALA A 11 -16.66 6.31 -2.45
C ALA A 11 -16.21 5.03 -3.16
N PHE A 12 -16.71 4.79 -4.38
CA PHE A 12 -16.27 3.66 -5.20
C PHE A 12 -14.78 3.71 -5.52
N LEU A 13 -14.26 4.86 -5.97
CA LEU A 13 -12.83 5.04 -6.26
C LEU A 13 -11.96 4.85 -5.01
N ALA A 14 -12.37 5.37 -3.87
CA ALA A 14 -11.65 5.20 -2.61
C ALA A 14 -11.55 3.72 -2.20
N ILE A 15 -12.64 2.96 -2.33
CA ILE A 15 -12.67 1.52 -2.08
C ILE A 15 -11.79 0.79 -3.12
N PHE A 16 -11.92 1.13 -4.40
CA PHE A 16 -11.14 0.52 -5.49
C PHE A 16 -9.64 0.70 -5.29
N VAL A 17 -9.19 1.93 -4.99
CA VAL A 17 -7.79 2.24 -4.70
C VAL A 17 -7.30 1.46 -3.48
N SER A 18 -8.13 1.32 -2.44
CA SER A 18 -7.79 0.53 -1.25
C SER A 18 -7.60 -0.96 -1.56
N VAL A 19 -8.51 -1.55 -2.33
CA VAL A 19 -8.43 -2.97 -2.75
C VAL A 19 -7.25 -3.20 -3.69
N ALA A 20 -7.02 -2.29 -4.64
CA ALA A 20 -5.88 -2.33 -5.55
C ALA A 20 -4.55 -2.25 -4.79
N GLY A 21 -4.47 -1.38 -3.76
CA GLY A 21 -3.28 -1.26 -2.91
C GLY A 21 -2.95 -2.53 -2.14
N GLY A 22 -3.96 -3.13 -1.50
CA GLY A 22 -3.79 -4.42 -0.83
C GLY A 22 -3.37 -5.54 -1.78
N SER A 23 -3.94 -5.56 -2.99
CA SER A 23 -3.61 -6.56 -4.02
C SER A 23 -2.18 -6.38 -4.54
N LEU A 24 -1.76 -5.14 -4.82
CA LEU A 24 -0.40 -4.83 -5.25
C LEU A 24 0.61 -5.22 -4.17
N TRP A 25 0.32 -4.93 -2.90
CA TRP A 25 1.15 -5.33 -1.79
C TRP A 25 1.38 -6.85 -1.76
N ARG A 26 0.31 -7.66 -1.92
CA ARG A 26 0.43 -9.12 -1.93
C ARG A 26 1.33 -9.61 -3.07
N ILE A 27 1.22 -9.01 -4.26
CA ILE A 27 2.08 -9.34 -5.41
C ILE A 27 3.54 -8.98 -5.10
N LEU A 28 3.79 -7.77 -4.58
CA LEU A 28 5.15 -7.33 -4.22
C LEU A 28 5.75 -8.22 -3.13
N ALA A 29 4.99 -8.53 -2.08
CA ALA A 29 5.42 -9.42 -1.01
C ALA A 29 5.77 -10.81 -1.54
N PHE A 30 4.97 -11.35 -2.45
CA PHE A 30 5.25 -12.64 -3.10
C PHE A 30 6.50 -12.60 -3.99
N ILE A 31 6.68 -11.57 -4.81
CA ILE A 31 7.88 -11.41 -5.63
C ILE A 31 9.13 -11.33 -4.75
N ILE A 32 9.08 -10.53 -3.67
CA ILE A 32 10.19 -10.40 -2.74
C ILE A 32 10.46 -11.72 -2.02
N HIS A 33 9.41 -12.43 -1.59
CA HIS A 33 9.52 -13.76 -1.01
C HIS A 33 10.27 -14.69 -1.97
N GLN A 34 9.77 -14.85 -3.20
CA GLN A 34 10.31 -15.74 -4.22
C GLN A 34 11.76 -15.41 -4.58
N ARG A 35 12.12 -14.13 -4.71
CA ARG A 35 13.50 -13.69 -4.98
C ARG A 35 14.45 -14.00 -3.83
N ARG A 36 13.94 -14.09 -2.60
CA ARG A 36 14.72 -14.34 -1.40
C ARG A 36 14.68 -15.82 -0.95
N VAL A 37 13.84 -16.65 -1.58
CA VAL A 37 13.86 -18.10 -1.37
C VAL A 37 15.22 -18.60 -1.82
N THR A 38 15.89 -19.32 -0.92
CA THR A 38 17.18 -19.96 -1.19
C THR A 38 17.21 -21.25 -0.39
N GLU A 39 17.77 -22.31 -0.98
CA GLU A 39 17.94 -23.60 -0.30
C GLU A 39 19.19 -23.65 0.58
N ALA A 40 20.03 -22.61 0.52
CA ALA A 40 21.23 -22.51 1.34
C ALA A 40 20.87 -22.22 2.80
N SER A 41 21.62 -22.84 3.72
CA SER A 41 21.53 -22.58 5.16
C SER A 41 21.70 -21.08 5.45
N ARG A 42 20.65 -20.47 6.01
CA ARG A 42 20.64 -19.05 6.42
C ARG A 42 20.23 -18.92 7.87
N ASP A 43 20.60 -17.78 8.46
CA ASP A 43 20.25 -17.40 9.83
C ASP A 43 18.72 -17.46 10.06
N GLY A 44 18.29 -17.82 11.27
CA GLY A 44 16.87 -17.91 11.63
C GLY A 44 16.07 -16.62 11.39
N LEU A 45 16.73 -15.45 11.42
CA LEU A 45 16.14 -14.17 11.04
C LEU A 45 15.60 -14.18 9.60
N HIS A 46 16.33 -14.78 8.66
CA HIS A 46 15.90 -14.86 7.26
C HIS A 46 14.64 -15.72 7.13
N HIS A 47 14.58 -16.84 7.84
CA HIS A 47 13.39 -17.70 7.85
C HIS A 47 12.17 -16.99 8.46
N GLN A 48 12.33 -16.26 9.57
CA GLN A 48 11.23 -15.49 10.16
C GLN A 48 10.74 -14.37 9.25
N GLN A 49 11.65 -13.68 8.56
CA GLN A 49 11.26 -12.70 7.54
C GLN A 49 10.47 -13.35 6.39
N GLN A 50 10.85 -14.56 5.97
CA GLN A 50 10.11 -15.29 4.93
C GLN A 50 8.71 -15.70 5.38
N VAL A 51 8.55 -16.13 6.63
CA VAL A 51 7.23 -16.45 7.22
C VAL A 51 6.35 -15.20 7.25
N ILE A 52 6.90 -14.05 7.61
CA ILE A 52 6.15 -12.78 7.60
C ILE A 52 5.76 -12.37 6.19
N LEU A 53 6.67 -12.51 5.21
CA LEU A 53 6.36 -12.18 3.80
C LEU A 53 5.27 -13.10 3.22
N ARG A 54 5.31 -14.39 3.56
CA ARG A 54 4.28 -15.35 3.15
C ARG A 54 2.92 -15.04 3.80
N ASN A 55 2.93 -14.51 5.02
CA ASN A 55 1.73 -14.10 5.76
C ASN A 55 1.46 -12.58 5.65
N ALA A 56 1.99 -11.91 4.61
CA ALA A 56 1.87 -10.48 4.45
C ALA A 56 0.44 -10.08 4.06
N THR A 57 -0.40 -9.87 5.06
CA THR A 57 -1.80 -9.44 4.89
C THR A 57 -1.90 -7.96 4.53
N THR A 58 -1.18 -7.09 5.24
CA THR A 58 -1.16 -5.65 4.96
C THR A 58 0.25 -5.07 5.12
N PRO A 59 0.62 -4.02 4.35
CA PRO A 59 1.94 -3.42 4.44
C PRO A 59 2.25 -2.88 5.84
N GLY A 60 1.24 -2.34 6.53
CA GLY A 60 1.39 -1.82 7.90
C GLY A 60 1.64 -2.90 8.95
N ILE A 61 0.95 -4.04 8.87
CA ILE A 61 1.19 -5.16 9.80
C ILE A 61 2.55 -5.79 9.52
N THR A 62 2.90 -6.00 8.24
CA THR A 62 4.21 -6.54 7.88
C THR A 62 5.35 -5.65 8.34
N SER A 63 5.27 -4.32 8.16
CA SER A 63 6.31 -3.40 8.62
C SER A 63 6.47 -3.44 10.14
N ARG A 64 5.37 -3.45 10.90
CA ARG A 64 5.39 -3.57 12.37
C ARG A 64 6.04 -4.89 12.81
N GLN A 65 5.65 -6.01 12.20
CA GLN A 65 6.24 -7.33 12.52
C GLN A 65 7.75 -7.37 12.21
N LEU A 66 8.17 -6.82 11.07
CA LEU A 66 9.58 -6.72 10.72
C LEU A 66 10.37 -5.83 11.69
N LEU A 67 9.79 -4.74 12.18
CA LEU A 67 10.40 -3.87 13.19
C LEU A 67 10.55 -4.59 14.53
N THR A 68 9.53 -5.33 14.97
CA THR A 68 9.58 -6.10 16.23
C THR A 68 10.62 -7.23 16.22
N LEU A 69 11.03 -7.69 15.03
CA LEU A 69 12.09 -8.69 14.89
C LEU A 69 13.50 -8.12 15.07
N ILE A 70 13.71 -6.81 14.93
CA ILE A 70 15.05 -6.23 14.95
C ILE A 70 15.72 -6.30 16.33
N PRO A 71 15.05 -5.97 17.45
CA PRO A 71 15.68 -5.98 18.78
C PRO A 71 16.15 -7.38 19.23
N PRO A 72 15.34 -8.46 19.14
CA PRO A 72 15.76 -9.79 19.57
C PRO A 72 16.97 -10.32 18.78
N TRP A 73 17.03 -10.04 17.48
CA TRP A 73 18.08 -10.54 16.59
C TRP A 73 19.35 -9.69 16.56
N ARG A 74 19.37 -8.55 17.26
CA ARG A 74 20.55 -7.66 17.33
C ARG A 74 21.79 -8.32 17.93
N LYS A 75 21.61 -9.35 18.76
CA LYS A 75 22.70 -10.11 19.39
C LYS A 75 23.13 -11.36 18.60
N TYR A 76 22.28 -11.88 17.72
CA TYR A 76 22.47 -13.17 17.04
C TYR A 76 22.85 -13.04 15.57
N THR A 77 22.67 -11.87 14.96
CA THR A 77 22.94 -11.66 13.53
C THR A 77 23.60 -10.32 13.31
N ASN A 78 24.53 -10.27 12.36
CA ASN A 78 25.17 -9.02 11.97
C ASN A 78 24.22 -8.16 11.15
N LYS A 79 23.97 -6.93 11.61
CA LYS A 79 23.18 -5.89 10.93
C LYS A 79 21.73 -6.32 10.56
N PRO A 80 20.90 -6.78 11.52
CA PRO A 80 19.51 -7.19 11.25
C PRO A 80 18.65 -6.03 10.73
N PHE A 81 18.94 -4.81 11.20
CA PHE A 81 18.27 -3.59 10.74
C PHE A 81 18.44 -3.39 9.22
N TRP A 82 19.67 -3.41 8.71
CA TRP A 82 19.96 -3.20 7.28
C TRP A 82 19.35 -4.29 6.39
N ARG A 83 19.23 -5.52 6.88
CA ARG A 83 18.56 -6.61 6.16
C ARG A 83 17.04 -6.45 6.11
N SER A 84 16.41 -5.90 7.15
CA SER A 84 14.96 -5.63 7.21
C SER A 84 14.57 -4.31 6.53
N MET A 85 15.48 -3.33 6.48
CA MET A 85 15.24 -1.98 5.97
C MET A 85 14.65 -1.92 4.55
N PRO A 86 15.16 -2.64 3.54
CA PRO A 86 14.57 -2.58 2.19
C PRO A 86 13.12 -3.10 2.16
N LEU A 87 12.78 -4.09 2.99
CA LEU A 87 11.40 -4.61 3.05
C LEU A 87 10.43 -3.62 3.69
N ILE A 88 10.89 -2.95 4.76
CA ILE A 88 10.12 -1.89 5.42
C ILE A 88 9.92 -0.72 4.45
N LEU A 89 10.95 -0.33 3.69
CA LEU A 89 10.82 0.73 2.68
C LEU A 89 9.80 0.39 1.60
N VAL A 90 9.80 -0.83 1.06
CA VAL A 90 8.80 -1.22 0.05
C VAL A 90 7.38 -1.18 0.62
N ALA A 91 7.19 -1.63 1.87
CA ALA A 91 5.90 -1.55 2.54
C ALA A 91 5.43 -0.10 2.74
N LEU A 92 6.32 0.77 3.20
CA LEU A 92 6.03 2.19 3.41
C LEU A 92 5.80 2.93 2.09
N PHE A 93 6.55 2.59 1.04
CA PHE A 93 6.36 3.16 -0.29
C PHE A 93 4.98 2.80 -0.86
N ASN A 94 4.59 1.53 -0.78
CA ASN A 94 3.25 1.09 -1.18
C ASN A 94 2.17 1.85 -0.39
N LEU A 95 2.32 1.95 0.93
CA LEU A 95 1.38 2.67 1.78
C LEU A 95 1.27 4.16 1.41
N SER A 96 2.40 4.83 1.14
CA SER A 96 2.43 6.24 0.74
C SER A 96 1.77 6.49 -0.61
N VAL A 97 2.07 5.66 -1.63
CA VAL A 97 1.49 5.78 -2.97
C VAL A 97 -0.04 5.63 -2.95
N PHE A 98 -0.55 4.66 -2.21
CA PHE A 98 -2.00 4.45 -2.14
C PHE A 98 -2.69 5.46 -1.22
N PHE A 99 -2.00 5.96 -0.20
CA PHE A 99 -2.51 7.04 0.65
C PHE A 99 -2.67 8.35 -0.15
N THR A 100 -1.67 8.73 -0.94
CA THR A 100 -1.75 9.93 -1.79
C THR A 100 -2.79 9.77 -2.90
N ALA A 101 -2.93 8.57 -3.48
CA ALA A 101 -3.99 8.27 -4.45
C ALA A 101 -5.39 8.46 -3.86
N GLY A 102 -5.63 8.03 -2.61
CA GLY A 102 -6.90 8.26 -1.92
C GLY A 102 -7.21 9.74 -1.69
N ILE A 103 -6.20 10.54 -1.33
CA ILE A 103 -6.34 12.01 -1.19
C ILE A 103 -6.66 12.64 -2.54
N LEU A 104 -5.96 12.25 -3.60
CA LEU A 104 -6.18 12.75 -4.96
C LEU A 104 -7.60 12.46 -5.48
N VAL A 105 -8.15 11.28 -5.20
CA VAL A 105 -9.56 10.95 -5.52
C VAL A 105 -10.52 11.94 -4.88
N THR A 106 -10.22 12.37 -3.65
CA THR A 106 -11.04 13.33 -2.91
C THR A 106 -10.93 14.75 -3.52
N GLU A 107 -9.73 15.17 -3.91
CA GLU A 107 -9.47 16.51 -4.49
C GLU A 107 -9.93 16.65 -5.96
N VAL A 108 -9.74 15.63 -6.79
CA VAL A 108 -10.19 15.61 -8.19
C VAL A 108 -11.72 15.72 -8.27
N THR A 109 -12.42 15.12 -7.31
CA THR A 109 -13.89 15.19 -7.30
C THR A 109 -14.39 16.55 -6.80
N LYS A 110 -13.69 17.20 -5.86
CA LYS A 110 -13.98 18.58 -5.44
C LYS A 110 -13.77 19.59 -6.57
N SER A 111 -12.73 19.43 -7.39
CA SER A 111 -12.44 20.33 -8.53
C SER A 111 -13.36 20.10 -9.73
N SER A 112 -13.72 18.85 -10.02
CA SER A 112 -14.66 18.52 -11.11
C SER A 112 -16.07 19.09 -10.87
N GLY A 113 -16.46 19.34 -9.61
CA GLY A 113 -17.72 20.02 -9.28
C GLY A 113 -17.77 21.50 -9.68
N LYS A 114 -16.63 22.12 -10.00
CA LYS A 114 -16.53 23.56 -10.31
C LYS A 114 -16.38 23.87 -11.81
N GLU A 115 -16.03 22.88 -12.63
CA GLU A 115 -15.67 23.08 -14.04
C GLU A 115 -16.45 22.18 -15.01
N VAL A 116 -17.71 21.89 -14.70
CA VAL A 116 -18.67 21.54 -15.75
C VAL A 116 -19.60 22.73 -15.92
N LEU A 117 -19.19 23.62 -16.83
CA LEU A 117 -20.02 24.70 -17.34
C LEU A 117 -21.32 24.07 -17.86
N ILE A 118 -22.38 24.08 -17.05
CA ILE A 118 -23.71 23.65 -17.47
C ILE A 118 -24.17 24.68 -18.50
N ARG A 119 -23.85 24.43 -19.76
CA ARG A 119 -24.41 25.17 -20.88
C ARG A 119 -25.82 24.61 -21.09
N SER A 120 -26.78 25.20 -20.37
CA SER A 120 -28.20 24.98 -20.64
C SER A 120 -28.50 25.43 -22.08
N PRO A 121 -29.14 24.61 -22.92
CA PRO A 121 -29.55 25.03 -24.25
C PRO A 121 -30.69 26.06 -24.26
N ASN A 122 -31.24 26.43 -23.09
CA ASN A 122 -32.41 27.30 -22.94
C ASN A 122 -32.15 28.59 -22.16
N CYS A 123 -31.01 29.24 -22.38
CA CYS A 123 -30.78 30.60 -21.88
C CYS A 123 -30.43 31.50 -23.07
N GLY A 124 -31.47 32.03 -23.74
CA GLY A 124 -31.31 32.99 -24.84
C GLY A 124 -32.45 32.99 -25.86
N ASN A 125 -33.66 33.35 -25.42
CA ASN A 125 -34.74 34.10 -26.09
C ASN A 125 -36.09 33.76 -25.46
#